data_AF-A0A4Y2HIM1-F1
#
_entry.id   AF-A0A4Y2HIM1-F1
#
_cell.length_a   1.000
_cell.length_b   1.000
_cell.length_c   1.000
_cell.angle_alpha   90.00
_cell.angle_beta   90.00
_cell.angle_gamma   90.00
#
_symmetry.space_group_name_H-M   'P 1'
#
loop_
_entity.id
_entity.type
_entity.pdbx_description
1 polymer ?
#
loop_
_entity_poly.entity_id
_entity_poly.type
_entity_poly.pdbx_seq_one_letter_code
_entity_poly.pdbx_strand_id
1 'polypeptide(L)'
;MPKRSCKFTEDLQNEFPLLKKVCTGTGNKDQDDRVKCSHCNSEFSVAQGGRSNIKDHLQSSKHKKSLACAASSSKLTSFFKTTSSNDKNLDLAVKEAAFAYHTAKHSLSFNLNSCSSKLISKFFEPKFSLGKTTCEAIVLNAIAPLAQEELKEDLTKSNYVSVSMDVSNRKDIKLVPIVVSYFNPNSGVQVKLLDFKSVAGKTSEILTNHLCSVLLQNDLNNKVVDFCGDNCNTNFGGVKRAGQKNVFHRLKNSLGREINGIGRGTHIVHNCANCNR
;
A
#
# COMPACT_ATOMS: atom_id res chain seq x y z
N MET A 1 21.11 52.03 -32.97
CA MET A 1 21.68 51.75 -31.62
C MET A 1 21.16 50.39 -31.15
N PRO A 2 21.99 49.45 -30.68
CA PRO A 2 21.50 48.19 -30.13
C PRO A 2 20.67 48.47 -28.87
N LYS A 3 19.43 47.98 -28.79
CA LYS A 3 18.63 48.06 -27.57
C LYS A 3 19.35 47.26 -26.48
N ARG A 4 19.67 47.90 -25.35
CA ARG A 4 20.28 47.22 -24.18
C ARG A 4 19.31 46.14 -23.69
N SER A 5 19.79 44.92 -23.49
CA SER A 5 19.00 43.84 -22.90
C SER A 5 18.87 44.05 -21.39
N CYS A 6 17.64 44.01 -20.89
CA CYS A 6 17.36 44.10 -19.46
C CYS A 6 17.59 42.75 -18.77
N LYS A 7 18.00 42.82 -17.50
CA LYS A 7 18.16 41.65 -16.62
C LYS A 7 17.19 41.75 -15.45
N PHE A 8 16.84 40.61 -14.87
CA PHE A 8 16.06 40.52 -13.66
C PHE A 8 16.98 40.73 -12.44
N THR A 9 16.94 41.95 -11.90
CA THR A 9 17.77 42.38 -10.76
C THR A 9 17.09 42.06 -9.43
N GLU A 10 17.86 42.14 -8.33
CA GLU A 10 17.33 42.00 -6.97
C GLU A 10 16.23 43.04 -6.67
N ASP A 11 16.34 44.25 -7.20
CA ASP A 11 15.30 45.28 -7.07
C ASP A 11 13.97 44.84 -7.67
N LEU A 12 13.99 44.20 -8.85
CA LEU A 12 12.78 43.66 -9.49
C LEU A 12 12.26 42.41 -8.76
N GLN A 13 13.15 41.62 -8.15
CA GLN A 13 12.78 40.47 -7.32
C GLN A 13 12.09 40.92 -6.01
N ASN A 14 12.56 42.02 -5.42
CA ASN A 14 11.95 42.64 -4.24
C ASN A 14 10.61 43.30 -4.57
N GLU A 15 10.51 43.96 -5.73
CA GLU A 15 9.26 44.57 -6.20
C GLU A 15 8.21 43.52 -6.62
N PHE A 16 8.66 42.41 -7.21
CA PHE A 16 7.78 41.32 -7.68
C PHE A 16 8.18 39.96 -7.05
N PRO A 17 7.89 39.72 -5.76
CA PRO A 17 8.28 38.49 -5.04
C PRO A 17 7.72 37.19 -5.64
N LEU A 18 6.64 37.29 -6.42
CA LEU A 18 5.99 36.17 -7.10
C LEU A 18 6.78 35.63 -8.30
N LEU A 19 7.81 36.35 -8.76
CA LEU A 19 8.68 35.93 -9.86
C LEU A 19 9.94 35.28 -9.29
N LYS A 20 10.46 34.26 -9.94
CA LYS A 20 11.75 33.64 -9.62
C LYS A 20 12.58 33.46 -10.89
N LYS A 21 13.90 33.65 -10.80
CA LYS A 21 14.81 33.32 -11.91
C LYS A 21 14.72 31.84 -12.27
N VAL A 22 14.78 31.53 -13.56
CA VAL A 22 14.81 30.14 -14.04
C VAL A 22 16.26 29.68 -14.11
N CYS A 23 16.67 28.81 -13.18
CA CYS A 23 17.97 28.15 -13.25
C CYS A 23 17.87 26.97 -14.24
N THR A 24 18.49 27.09 -15.41
CA THR A 24 18.69 25.93 -16.29
C THR A 24 19.86 25.12 -15.75
N GLY A 25 19.57 24.04 -15.02
CA GLY A 25 20.59 23.16 -14.48
C GLY A 25 21.36 22.46 -15.60
N THR A 26 22.47 23.06 -16.04
CA THR A 26 23.68 22.46 -16.64
C THR A 26 24.56 23.60 -17.15
N GLY A 27 25.63 23.93 -16.40
CA GLY A 27 26.91 24.48 -16.91
C GLY A 27 26.97 25.70 -17.85
N ASN A 28 25.85 26.32 -18.23
CA ASN A 28 25.80 27.44 -19.16
C ASN A 28 25.06 28.61 -18.54
N LYS A 29 25.71 29.79 -18.60
CA LYS A 29 25.29 31.15 -18.18
C LYS A 29 23.85 31.26 -17.68
N ASP A 30 23.69 31.68 -16.43
CA ASP A 30 22.41 32.14 -15.89
C ASP A 30 21.71 33.05 -16.90
N GLN A 31 20.56 32.62 -17.42
CA GLN A 31 19.70 33.47 -18.23
C GLN A 31 19.03 34.47 -17.29
N ASP A 32 19.79 35.52 -16.96
CA ASP A 32 19.40 36.60 -16.06
C ASP A 32 18.11 37.30 -16.48
N ASP A 33 17.63 37.09 -17.70
CA ASP A 33 16.44 37.69 -18.26
C ASP A 33 15.20 36.79 -18.20
N ARG A 34 15.29 35.48 -17.89
CA ARG A 34 14.13 34.59 -17.84
C ARG A 34 13.61 34.38 -16.42
N VAL A 35 12.31 34.58 -16.26
CA VAL A 35 11.62 34.50 -14.97
C VAL A 35 10.39 33.60 -15.05
N LYS A 36 10.07 32.97 -13.93
CA LYS A 36 8.89 32.13 -13.73
C LYS A 36 7.97 32.73 -12.68
N CYS A 37 6.70 32.83 -13.01
CA CYS A 37 5.67 33.28 -12.07
C CYS A 37 5.13 32.12 -11.23
N SER A 38 5.14 32.26 -9.91
CA SER A 38 4.64 31.26 -8.96
C SER A 38 3.12 31.10 -9.00
N HIS A 39 2.37 32.14 -9.36
CA HIS A 39 0.90 32.11 -9.37
C HIS A 39 0.31 31.42 -10.61
N CYS A 40 0.99 31.46 -11.76
CA CYS A 40 0.47 30.89 -13.01
C CYS A 40 1.47 29.99 -13.73
N ASN A 41 2.58 29.64 -13.07
CA ASN A 41 3.66 28.76 -13.55
C ASN A 41 4.15 29.07 -14.97
N SER A 42 4.04 30.34 -15.40
CA SER A 42 4.40 30.75 -16.74
C SER A 42 5.79 31.37 -16.75
N GLU A 43 6.57 31.03 -17.77
CA GLU A 43 7.94 31.49 -17.95
C GLU A 43 8.01 32.51 -19.09
N PHE A 44 8.68 33.63 -18.87
CA PHE A 44 8.80 34.71 -19.85
C PHE A 44 10.14 35.46 -19.70
N SER A 45 10.54 36.20 -20.73
CA SER A 45 11.79 36.99 -20.73
C SER A 45 11.51 38.46 -20.44
N VAL A 46 12.36 39.08 -19.62
CA VAL A 46 12.39 40.51 -19.34
C VAL A 46 13.39 41.27 -20.21
N ALA A 47 14.11 40.60 -21.12
CA ALA A 47 15.22 41.19 -21.88
C ALA A 47 14.85 42.45 -22.68
N GLN A 48 13.62 42.55 -23.16
CA GLN A 48 13.20 43.62 -24.09
C GLN A 48 12.62 44.86 -23.39
N GLY A 49 12.03 44.69 -22.20
CA GLY A 49 11.28 45.76 -21.55
C GLY A 49 11.34 45.75 -20.03
N GLY A 50 12.12 44.85 -19.41
CA GLY A 50 12.31 44.79 -17.98
C GLY A 50 10.99 44.73 -17.22
N ARG A 51 10.74 45.81 -16.45
CA ARG A 51 9.51 46.02 -15.68
C ARG A 51 8.23 46.08 -16.53
N SER A 52 8.29 46.58 -17.75
CA SER A 52 7.11 46.62 -18.63
C SER A 52 6.63 45.21 -18.99
N ASN A 53 7.56 44.30 -19.31
CA ASN A 53 7.23 42.88 -19.59
C ASN A 53 6.57 42.20 -18.38
N ILE A 54 6.99 42.58 -17.16
CA ILE A 54 6.38 42.08 -15.93
C ILE A 54 4.95 42.62 -15.78
N LYS A 55 4.72 43.91 -16.03
CA LYS A 55 3.37 44.51 -15.99
C LYS A 55 2.44 43.88 -17.03
N ASP A 56 2.94 43.65 -18.24
CA ASP A 56 2.18 42.99 -19.31
C ASP A 56 1.84 41.54 -18.93
N HIS A 57 2.77 40.81 -18.31
CA HIS A 57 2.51 39.49 -17.76
C HIS A 57 1.40 39.52 -16.70
N LEU A 58 1.46 40.44 -15.74
CA LEU A 58 0.44 40.59 -14.69
C LEU A 58 -0.94 40.92 -15.29
N GLN A 59 -0.98 41.65 -16.40
CA GLN A 59 -2.21 41.97 -17.11
C GLN A 59 -2.69 40.87 -18.06
N SER A 60 -1.85 39.87 -18.34
CA SER A 60 -2.17 38.79 -19.27
C SER A 60 -3.41 38.00 -18.84
N SER A 61 -4.17 37.53 -19.83
CA SER A 61 -5.37 36.73 -19.60
C SER A 61 -5.06 35.45 -18.83
N LYS A 62 -3.89 34.83 -19.07
CA LYS A 62 -3.44 33.62 -18.37
C LYS A 62 -3.20 33.87 -16.89
N HIS A 63 -2.51 34.97 -16.55
CA HIS A 63 -2.24 35.32 -15.16
C HIS A 63 -3.54 35.64 -14.40
N LYS A 64 -4.40 36.49 -14.98
CA LYS A 64 -5.71 36.85 -14.40
C LYS A 64 -6.62 35.63 -14.19
N LYS A 65 -6.69 34.71 -15.17
CA LYS A 65 -7.45 33.46 -15.03
C LYS A 65 -6.89 32.57 -13.92
N SER A 66 -5.56 32.44 -13.82
CA SER A 66 -4.93 31.65 -12.77
C SER A 66 -5.21 32.21 -11.36
N LEU A 67 -5.16 33.53 -11.19
CA LEU A 67 -5.52 34.19 -9.93
C LEU A 67 -7.00 34.00 -9.59
N ALA A 68 -7.90 34.16 -10.57
CA ALA A 68 -9.32 33.95 -10.35
C ALA A 68 -9.63 32.50 -9.95
N CYS A 69 -9.00 31.51 -10.61
CA CYS A 69 -9.13 30.09 -10.25
C CYS A 69 -8.55 29.78 -8.85
N ALA A 70 -7.45 30.43 -8.46
CA ALA A 70 -6.89 30.26 -7.13
C ALA A 70 -7.81 30.86 -6.05
N ALA A 71 -8.45 31.99 -6.33
CA ALA A 71 -9.39 32.64 -5.42
C ALA A 71 -10.72 31.89 -5.29
N SER A 72 -11.17 31.19 -6.33
CA SER A 72 -12.38 30.36 -6.30
C SER A 72 -12.15 28.95 -5.75
N SER A 73 -10.89 28.54 -5.56
CA SER A 73 -10.56 27.25 -4.97
C SER A 73 -10.83 27.26 -3.46
N SER A 74 -11.57 26.25 -2.98
CA SER A 74 -11.82 26.07 -1.56
C SER A 74 -10.52 25.82 -0.79
N LYS A 75 -10.37 26.50 0.36
CA LYS A 75 -9.21 26.31 1.25
C LYS A 75 -9.08 24.83 1.62
N LEU A 76 -7.86 24.28 1.59
CA LEU A 76 -7.56 22.90 2.00
C LEU A 76 -8.16 22.56 3.38
N THR A 77 -8.13 23.52 4.30
CA THR A 77 -8.70 23.39 5.65
C THR A 77 -10.21 23.12 5.68
N SER A 78 -10.96 23.54 4.67
CA SER A 78 -12.41 23.27 4.57
C SER A 78 -12.75 21.82 4.21
N PHE A 79 -11.78 21.06 3.69
CA PHE A 79 -11.96 19.63 3.41
C PHE A 79 -11.71 18.75 4.63
N PHE A 80 -11.03 19.26 5.65
CA PHE A 80 -10.85 18.56 6.91
C PHE A 80 -12.06 18.83 7.80
N LYS A 81 -12.78 17.78 8.20
CA LYS A 81 -13.84 17.91 9.20
C LYS A 81 -13.22 18.39 10.52
N THR A 82 -13.89 19.31 11.21
CA THR A 82 -13.54 19.69 12.58
C THR A 82 -13.64 18.48 13.49
N THR A 83 -12.70 18.35 14.43
CA THR A 83 -12.56 17.22 15.38
C THR A 83 -13.75 17.04 16.33
N SER A 84 -14.72 17.94 16.32
CA SER A 84 -16.00 17.79 17.01
C SER A 84 -16.92 16.85 16.21
N SER A 85 -16.73 15.53 16.34
CA SER A 85 -17.64 14.56 15.72
C SER A 85 -18.98 14.53 16.46
N ASN A 86 -20.04 15.03 15.85
CA ASN A 86 -21.40 14.78 16.33
C ASN A 86 -21.75 13.29 16.13
N ASP A 87 -22.53 12.68 17.03
CA ASP A 87 -22.87 11.24 17.02
C ASP A 87 -23.34 10.71 15.64
N LYS A 88 -24.09 11.53 14.89
CA LYS A 88 -24.57 11.17 13.54
C LYS A 88 -23.45 10.93 12.52
N ASN A 89 -22.31 11.62 12.66
CA ASN A 89 -21.16 11.43 11.78
C ASN A 89 -20.40 10.14 12.12
N LEU A 90 -20.34 9.79 13.41
CA LEU A 90 -19.75 8.52 13.85
C LEU A 90 -20.61 7.34 13.39
N ASP A 91 -21.93 7.43 13.53
CA ASP A 91 -22.85 6.41 13.02
C ASP A 91 -22.68 6.18 11.50
N LEU A 92 -22.57 7.26 10.72
CA LEU A 92 -22.31 7.14 9.29
C LEU A 92 -20.95 6.47 8.99
N ALA A 93 -19.90 6.86 9.71
CA ALA A 93 -18.58 6.25 9.55
C ALA A 93 -18.59 4.76 9.91
N VAL A 94 -19.33 4.36 10.94
CA VAL A 94 -19.51 2.95 11.32
C VAL A 94 -20.24 2.18 10.23
N LYS A 95 -21.30 2.74 9.63
CA LYS A 95 -22.01 2.12 8.50
C LYS A 95 -21.08 1.91 7.29
N GLU A 96 -20.29 2.91 6.94
CA GLU A 96 -19.32 2.84 5.85
C GLU A 96 -18.21 1.83 6.14
N ALA A 97 -17.67 1.83 7.36
CA ALA A 97 -16.65 0.88 7.80
C ALA A 97 -17.17 -0.57 7.82
N ALA A 98 -18.41 -0.79 8.28
CA ALA A 98 -19.05 -2.09 8.28
C ALA A 98 -19.24 -2.63 6.85
N PHE A 99 -19.65 -1.78 5.91
CA PHE A 99 -19.78 -2.17 4.50
C PHE A 99 -18.41 -2.45 3.85
N ALA A 100 -17.39 -1.65 4.19
CA ALA A 100 -16.02 -1.89 3.75
C ALA A 100 -15.46 -3.22 4.28
N TYR A 101 -15.70 -3.53 5.55
CA TYR A 101 -15.38 -4.82 6.17
C TYR A 101 -16.12 -5.96 5.47
N HIS A 102 -17.41 -5.84 5.19
CA HIS A 102 -18.17 -6.83 4.44
C HIS A 102 -17.56 -7.09 3.05
N THR A 103 -17.19 -6.02 2.35
CA THR A 103 -16.53 -6.12 1.04
C THR A 103 -15.24 -6.94 1.14
N ALA A 104 -14.38 -6.66 2.12
CA ALA A 104 -13.12 -7.39 2.32
C ALA A 104 -13.35 -8.84 2.79
N LYS A 105 -14.24 -9.06 3.75
CA LYS A 105 -14.55 -10.38 4.32
C LYS A 105 -15.04 -11.37 3.28
N HIS A 106 -15.82 -10.90 2.31
CA HIS A 106 -16.38 -11.73 1.24
C HIS A 106 -15.55 -11.68 -0.05
N SER A 107 -14.33 -11.13 -0.02
CA SER A 107 -13.44 -11.04 -1.18
C SER A 107 -14.09 -10.36 -2.40
N LEU A 108 -14.94 -9.37 -2.14
CA LEU A 108 -15.64 -8.62 -3.19
C LEU A 108 -14.72 -7.53 -3.76
N SER A 109 -14.90 -7.22 -5.04
CA SER A 109 -14.15 -6.14 -5.68
C SER A 109 -14.55 -4.78 -5.09
N PHE A 110 -13.58 -3.94 -4.75
CA PHE A 110 -13.85 -2.54 -4.36
C PHE A 110 -14.57 -1.73 -5.44
N ASN A 111 -14.52 -2.17 -6.72
CA ASN A 111 -15.27 -1.54 -7.80
C ASN A 111 -16.79 -1.64 -7.59
N LEU A 112 -17.28 -2.65 -6.89
CA LEU A 112 -18.70 -2.82 -6.54
C LEU A 112 -19.24 -1.58 -5.81
N ASN A 113 -18.42 -0.98 -4.96
CA ASN A 113 -18.82 0.13 -4.11
C ASN A 113 -19.13 1.41 -4.90
N SER A 114 -18.66 1.52 -6.15
CA SER A 114 -18.99 2.65 -7.02
C SER A 114 -20.47 2.72 -7.41
N CYS A 115 -21.13 1.57 -7.60
CA CYS A 115 -22.56 1.49 -7.87
C CYS A 115 -23.37 1.26 -6.59
N SER A 116 -22.92 0.36 -5.70
CA SER A 116 -23.63 0.04 -4.46
C SER A 116 -23.79 1.25 -3.55
N SER A 117 -22.78 2.13 -3.45
CA SER A 117 -22.90 3.36 -2.65
C SER A 117 -24.02 4.28 -3.14
N LYS A 118 -24.27 4.34 -4.46
CA LYS A 118 -25.36 5.17 -5.03
C LYS A 118 -26.74 4.57 -4.76
N LEU A 119 -26.85 3.24 -4.71
CA LEU A 119 -28.10 2.58 -4.36
C LEU A 119 -28.39 2.72 -2.87
N ILE A 120 -27.37 2.50 -2.03
CA ILE A 120 -27.50 2.64 -0.58
C ILE A 120 -27.88 4.07 -0.21
N SER A 121 -27.28 5.07 -0.88
CA SER A 121 -27.64 6.46 -0.62
C SER A 121 -29.06 6.82 -1.04
N LYS A 122 -29.55 6.24 -2.13
CA LYS A 122 -30.94 6.47 -2.58
C LYS A 122 -31.99 5.77 -1.73
N PHE A 123 -31.71 4.55 -1.27
CA PHE A 123 -32.72 3.71 -0.63
C PHE A 123 -32.69 3.74 0.89
N PHE A 124 -31.52 3.98 1.51
CA PHE A 124 -31.34 3.73 2.95
C PHE A 124 -30.69 4.89 3.70
N GLU A 125 -29.59 5.44 3.20
CA GLU A 125 -28.78 6.43 3.94
C GLU A 125 -28.28 7.54 3.01
N PRO A 126 -29.01 8.66 2.85
CA PRO A 126 -28.73 9.71 1.87
C PRO A 126 -27.30 10.26 1.87
N LYS A 127 -26.61 10.21 3.03
CA LYS A 127 -25.23 10.69 3.18
C LYS A 127 -24.17 9.61 2.99
N PHE A 128 -24.56 8.36 2.75
CA PHE A 128 -23.64 7.25 2.55
C PHE A 128 -22.82 7.46 1.27
N SER A 129 -21.50 7.49 1.43
CA SER A 129 -20.57 7.79 0.34
C SER A 129 -19.33 6.90 0.41
N LEU A 130 -19.53 5.60 0.26
CA LEU A 130 -18.45 4.63 0.19
C LEU A 130 -18.10 4.29 -1.26
N GLY A 131 -17.28 5.14 -1.90
CA GLY A 131 -16.74 4.84 -3.23
C GLY A 131 -15.64 3.77 -3.19
N LYS A 132 -15.13 3.37 -4.37
CA LYS A 132 -14.00 2.43 -4.52
C LYS A 132 -12.80 2.84 -3.65
N THR A 133 -12.31 4.06 -3.86
CA THR A 133 -11.10 4.58 -3.20
C THR A 133 -11.29 4.74 -1.70
N THR A 134 -12.47 5.19 -1.26
CA THR A 134 -12.81 5.30 0.16
C THR A 134 -12.86 3.92 0.81
N CYS A 135 -13.49 2.94 0.17
CA CYS A 135 -13.53 1.56 0.68
C CYS A 135 -12.12 0.96 0.78
N GLU A 136 -11.33 1.10 -0.27
CA GLU A 136 -9.95 0.63 -0.29
C GLU A 136 -9.13 1.28 0.83
N ALA A 137 -9.25 2.59 1.01
CA ALA A 137 -8.56 3.32 2.07
C ALA A 137 -8.99 2.88 3.47
N ILE A 138 -10.28 2.63 3.71
CA ILE A 138 -10.75 2.12 5.01
C ILE A 138 -10.21 0.71 5.27
N VAL A 139 -10.25 -0.17 4.26
CA VAL A 139 -9.75 -1.53 4.40
C VAL A 139 -8.24 -1.53 4.67
N LEU A 140 -7.46 -0.79 3.89
CA LEU A 140 -6.00 -0.82 3.97
C LEU A 140 -5.44 -0.04 5.16
N ASN A 141 -6.07 1.07 5.56
CA ASN A 141 -5.51 1.98 6.55
C ASN A 141 -6.19 1.90 7.92
N ALA A 142 -7.33 1.20 8.05
CA ALA A 142 -8.01 1.02 9.34
C ALA A 142 -8.23 -0.47 9.67
N ILE A 143 -8.90 -1.22 8.79
CA ILE A 143 -9.29 -2.61 9.09
C ILE A 143 -8.07 -3.55 9.08
N ALA A 144 -7.21 -3.46 8.06
CA ALA A 144 -6.05 -4.33 7.96
C ALA A 144 -5.04 -4.10 9.09
N PRO A 145 -4.68 -2.86 9.49
CA PRO A 145 -3.83 -2.62 10.65
C PRO A 145 -4.43 -3.20 11.94
N LEU A 146 -5.72 -2.98 12.19
CA LEU A 146 -6.41 -3.55 13.35
C LEU A 146 -6.31 -5.08 13.37
N ALA A 147 -6.56 -5.75 12.24
CA ALA A 147 -6.46 -7.20 12.14
C ALA A 147 -5.03 -7.73 12.37
N GLN A 148 -4.00 -6.94 12.01
CA GLN A 148 -2.60 -7.28 12.28
C GLN A 148 -2.24 -7.10 13.76
N GLU A 149 -2.75 -6.05 14.39
CA GLU A 149 -2.59 -5.82 15.84
C GLU A 149 -3.25 -6.95 16.65
N GLU A 150 -4.49 -7.30 16.33
CA GLU A 150 -5.21 -8.42 16.95
C GLU A 150 -4.44 -9.74 16.78
N LEU A 151 -3.92 -10.01 15.57
CA LEU A 151 -3.11 -11.20 15.32
C LEU A 151 -1.84 -11.20 16.19
N LYS A 152 -1.14 -10.07 16.29
CA LYS A 152 0.09 -9.95 17.08
C LYS A 152 -0.17 -10.17 18.57
N GLU A 153 -1.26 -9.64 19.09
CA GLU A 153 -1.68 -9.88 20.48
C GLU A 153 -1.95 -11.37 20.73
N ASP A 154 -2.71 -12.01 19.85
CA ASP A 154 -3.04 -13.43 19.96
C ASP A 154 -1.79 -14.32 19.87
N LEU A 155 -0.87 -14.00 18.96
CA LEU A 155 0.41 -14.70 18.83
C LEU A 155 1.32 -14.49 20.05
N THR A 156 1.25 -13.33 20.70
CA THR A 156 2.00 -13.06 21.94
C THR A 156 1.51 -13.99 23.07
N LYS A 157 0.18 -14.13 23.20
CA LYS A 157 -0.49 -14.99 24.20
C LYS A 157 -0.37 -16.48 23.89
N SER A 158 -0.17 -16.84 22.62
CA SER A 158 -0.03 -18.22 22.18
C SER A 158 1.33 -18.81 22.58
N ASN A 159 1.33 -20.02 23.13
CA ASN A 159 2.57 -20.75 23.46
C ASN A 159 3.15 -21.50 22.25
N TYR A 160 2.27 -22.01 21.39
CA TYR A 160 2.63 -22.85 20.26
C TYR A 160 1.88 -22.43 19.01
N VAL A 161 2.55 -22.52 17.87
CA VAL A 161 2.00 -22.20 16.57
C VAL A 161 2.39 -23.24 15.52
N SER A 162 1.47 -23.48 14.60
CA SER A 162 1.69 -24.21 13.35
C SER A 162 1.92 -23.19 12.24
N VAL A 163 2.87 -23.46 11.34
CA VAL A 163 3.13 -22.58 10.19
C VAL A 163 2.91 -23.35 8.90
N SER A 164 2.10 -22.78 8.02
CA SER A 164 1.79 -23.35 6.71
C SER A 164 2.30 -22.44 5.61
N MET A 165 2.88 -23.01 4.57
CA MET A 165 3.36 -22.25 3.42
C MET A 165 2.90 -22.90 2.12
N ASP A 166 2.51 -22.07 1.16
CA ASP A 166 2.24 -22.49 -0.22
C ASP A 166 3.04 -21.61 -1.18
N VAL A 167 3.17 -22.03 -2.44
CA VAL A 167 3.84 -21.24 -3.48
C VAL A 167 3.00 -21.22 -4.74
N SER A 168 2.39 -20.07 -5.01
CA SER A 168 1.61 -19.83 -6.23
C SER A 168 2.46 -19.12 -7.28
N ASN A 169 2.28 -19.52 -8.54
CA ASN A 169 3.08 -19.04 -9.66
C ASN A 169 2.19 -18.36 -10.67
N ARG A 170 2.47 -17.09 -10.96
CA ARG A 170 1.79 -16.34 -12.00
C ARG A 170 2.83 -15.66 -12.87
N LYS A 171 3.12 -16.29 -14.02
CA LYS A 171 4.25 -15.91 -14.89
C LYS A 171 5.55 -15.95 -14.07
N ASP A 172 6.29 -14.85 -14.03
CA ASP A 172 7.55 -14.72 -13.30
C ASP A 172 7.38 -14.39 -11.81
N ILE A 173 6.15 -14.07 -11.37
CA ILE A 173 5.85 -13.72 -9.98
C ILE A 173 5.57 -15.01 -9.19
N LYS A 174 6.30 -15.18 -8.09
CA LYS A 174 6.18 -16.33 -7.17
C LYS A 174 5.64 -15.81 -5.85
N LEU A 175 4.35 -15.97 -5.62
CA LEU A 175 3.66 -15.51 -4.42
C LEU A 175 3.70 -16.59 -3.34
N VAL A 176 4.11 -16.22 -2.14
CA VAL A 176 4.27 -17.12 -1.01
C VAL A 176 3.36 -16.64 0.13
N PRO A 177 2.16 -17.22 0.27
CA PRO A 177 1.39 -17.08 1.50
C PRO A 177 2.03 -17.90 2.62
N ILE A 178 2.22 -17.25 3.76
CA ILE A 178 2.54 -17.88 5.04
C ILE A 178 1.33 -17.71 5.94
N VAL A 179 0.79 -18.82 6.42
CA VAL A 179 -0.38 -18.87 7.29
C VAL A 179 0.07 -19.42 8.64
N VAL A 180 -0.40 -18.79 9.71
CA VAL A 180 -0.17 -19.25 11.08
C VAL A 180 -1.47 -19.83 11.64
N SER A 181 -1.36 -20.98 12.29
CA SER A 181 -2.47 -21.57 13.04
C SER A 181 -2.10 -21.69 14.52
N TYR A 182 -3.03 -21.30 15.39
CA TYR A 182 -2.82 -21.29 16.84
C TYR A 182 -4.16 -21.55 17.55
N PHE A 183 -4.09 -21.90 18.84
CA PHE A 183 -5.28 -22.10 19.65
C PHE A 183 -5.54 -20.87 20.53
N ASN A 184 -6.71 -20.26 20.38
CA ASN A 184 -7.20 -19.21 21.26
C ASN A 184 -8.28 -19.82 22.18
N PRO A 185 -8.16 -19.72 23.52
CA PRO A 185 -9.12 -20.32 24.45
C PRO A 185 -10.59 -19.87 24.24
N ASN A 186 -10.80 -18.66 23.73
CA ASN A 186 -12.13 -18.08 23.57
C ASN A 186 -12.77 -18.43 22.22
N SER A 187 -11.96 -18.67 21.18
CA SER A 187 -12.43 -18.82 19.80
C SER A 187 -11.99 -20.13 19.14
N GLY A 188 -11.27 -20.99 19.86
CA GLY A 188 -10.75 -22.26 19.38
C GLY A 188 -9.56 -22.11 18.44
N VAL A 189 -9.46 -23.02 17.47
CA VAL A 189 -8.38 -23.00 16.48
C VAL A 189 -8.56 -21.82 15.54
N GLN A 190 -7.58 -20.94 15.51
CA GLN A 190 -7.49 -19.81 14.61
C GLN A 190 -6.51 -20.13 13.47
N VAL A 191 -6.87 -19.71 12.25
CA VAL A 191 -6.02 -19.80 11.06
C VAL A 191 -5.99 -18.41 10.43
N LYS A 192 -4.81 -17.80 10.37
CA LYS A 192 -4.64 -16.40 9.96
C LYS A 192 -3.49 -16.25 8.98
N LEU A 193 -3.64 -15.35 8.02
CA LEU A 193 -2.57 -14.99 7.09
C LEU A 193 -1.51 -14.18 7.85
N LEU A 194 -0.27 -14.68 7.89
CA LEU A 194 0.85 -14.04 8.57
C LEU A 194 1.66 -13.15 7.62
N ASP A 195 1.95 -13.64 6.41
CA ASP A 195 2.64 -12.87 5.38
C ASP A 195 2.20 -13.31 3.98
N PHE A 196 2.27 -12.40 3.01
CA PHE A 196 1.98 -12.68 1.61
C PHE A 196 2.85 -11.82 0.70
N LYS A 197 3.98 -12.38 0.27
CA LYS A 197 4.98 -11.66 -0.53
C LYS A 197 5.42 -12.42 -1.75
N SER A 198 5.99 -11.69 -2.71
CA SER A 198 6.68 -12.28 -3.84
C SER A 198 8.13 -12.60 -3.49
N VAL A 199 8.63 -13.74 -3.94
CA VAL A 199 10.04 -14.16 -3.78
C VAL A 199 10.72 -14.34 -5.14
N ALA A 200 12.05 -14.21 -5.17
CA ALA A 200 12.82 -14.34 -6.42
C ALA A 200 12.86 -15.79 -6.95
N GLY A 201 12.70 -16.79 -6.09
CA GLY A 201 12.93 -18.20 -6.41
C GLY A 201 12.06 -19.16 -5.61
N LYS A 202 12.02 -20.43 -6.04
CA LYS A 202 11.31 -21.52 -5.32
C LYS A 202 12.29 -22.56 -4.78
N THR A 203 13.57 -22.21 -4.64
CA THR A 203 14.52 -23.12 -4.01
C THR A 203 14.15 -23.25 -2.54
N SER A 204 14.41 -24.41 -1.95
CA SER A 204 14.14 -24.64 -0.53
C SER A 204 14.85 -23.62 0.36
N GLU A 205 16.02 -23.15 -0.04
CA GLU A 205 16.78 -22.11 0.64
C GLU A 205 16.07 -20.74 0.62
N ILE A 206 15.64 -20.26 -0.55
CA ILE A 206 14.94 -18.97 -0.67
C ILE A 206 13.66 -18.97 0.16
N LEU A 207 12.88 -20.06 0.06
CA LEU A 207 11.63 -20.20 0.81
C LEU A 207 11.89 -20.29 2.33
N THR A 208 12.91 -21.03 2.75
CA THR A 208 13.25 -21.13 4.18
C THR A 208 13.72 -19.78 4.72
N ASN A 209 14.59 -19.07 3.99
CA ASN A 209 15.09 -17.76 4.44
C ASN A 209 13.95 -16.74 4.57
N HIS A 210 13.01 -16.76 3.62
CA HIS A 210 11.81 -15.93 3.71
C HIS A 210 10.95 -16.29 4.92
N LEU A 211 10.68 -17.58 5.14
CA LEU A 211 9.91 -18.06 6.29
C LEU A 211 10.60 -17.69 7.61
N CYS A 212 11.89 -17.97 7.78
CA CYS A 212 12.63 -17.62 8.99
C CYS A 212 12.63 -16.11 9.25
N SER A 213 12.71 -15.28 8.21
CA SER A 213 12.60 -13.82 8.34
C SER A 213 11.23 -13.40 8.88
N VAL A 214 10.14 -14.00 8.36
CA VAL A 214 8.78 -13.74 8.84
C VAL A 214 8.58 -14.21 10.28
N LEU A 215 9.11 -15.39 10.64
CA LEU A 215 9.04 -15.90 12.02
C LEU A 215 9.80 -15.03 13.01
N LEU A 216 10.98 -14.54 12.61
CA LEU A 216 11.79 -13.63 13.42
C LEU A 216 11.07 -12.29 13.62
N GLN A 217 10.47 -11.72 12.56
CA GLN A 217 9.73 -10.45 12.64
C GLN A 217 8.51 -10.50 13.55
N ASN A 218 7.99 -11.69 13.83
CA ASN A 218 6.79 -11.91 14.66
C ASN A 218 7.10 -12.63 15.98
N ASP A 219 8.39 -12.74 16.36
CA ASP A 219 8.83 -13.40 17.60
C ASP A 219 8.31 -14.86 17.75
N LEU A 220 8.22 -15.59 16.64
CA LEU A 220 7.64 -16.94 16.59
C LEU A 220 8.65 -18.09 16.62
N ASN A 221 9.95 -17.83 16.48
CA ASN A 221 10.99 -18.88 16.35
C ASN A 221 10.90 -19.93 17.47
N ASN A 222 10.62 -19.51 18.70
CA ASN A 222 10.54 -20.40 19.86
C ASN A 222 9.15 -21.03 20.07
N LYS A 223 8.18 -20.73 19.21
CA LYS A 223 6.77 -21.16 19.33
C LYS A 223 6.36 -22.17 18.25
N VAL A 224 7.12 -22.28 17.16
CA VAL A 224 6.77 -23.21 16.06
C VAL A 224 6.90 -24.66 16.52
N VAL A 225 5.83 -25.44 16.32
CA VAL A 225 5.78 -26.88 16.62
C VAL A 225 5.61 -27.74 15.37
N ASP A 226 5.08 -27.19 14.29
CA ASP A 226 4.92 -27.90 13.04
C ASP A 226 5.02 -26.97 11.82
N PHE A 227 5.38 -27.59 10.71
CA PHE A 227 5.41 -27.00 9.38
C PHE A 227 4.51 -27.80 8.45
N CYS A 228 3.56 -27.11 7.81
CA CYS A 228 2.67 -27.66 6.80
C CYS A 228 2.99 -27.11 5.42
N GLY A 229 3.03 -27.99 4.42
CA GLY A 229 3.28 -27.61 3.04
C GLY A 229 2.70 -28.63 2.06
N ASP A 230 2.71 -28.31 0.77
CA ASP A 230 2.44 -29.31 -0.25
C ASP A 230 3.51 -30.43 -0.22
N ASN A 231 3.20 -31.57 -0.82
CA ASN A 231 4.12 -32.72 -0.84
C ASN A 231 5.24 -32.58 -1.87
N CYS A 232 5.53 -31.36 -2.35
CA CYS A 232 6.60 -31.13 -3.30
C CYS A 232 7.96 -31.50 -2.71
N ASN A 233 8.88 -31.98 -3.55
CA ASN A 233 10.25 -32.30 -3.15
C ASN A 233 10.95 -31.11 -2.49
N THR A 234 10.63 -29.88 -2.92
CA THR A 234 11.16 -28.66 -2.31
C THR A 234 10.79 -28.53 -0.83
N ASN A 235 9.58 -28.97 -0.44
CA ASN A 235 9.09 -28.85 0.93
C ASN A 235 9.51 -30.02 1.82
N PHE A 236 9.44 -31.26 1.33
CA PHE A 236 9.68 -32.47 2.16
C PHE A 236 10.75 -33.44 1.64
N GLY A 237 11.40 -33.18 0.50
CA GLY A 237 12.48 -34.04 0.00
C GLY A 237 12.01 -35.38 -0.57
N GLY A 238 10.79 -35.43 -1.10
CA GLY A 238 10.22 -36.60 -1.78
C GLY A 238 9.42 -37.53 -0.87
N VAL A 239 8.86 -38.59 -1.47
CA VAL A 239 7.91 -39.51 -0.82
C VAL A 239 8.49 -40.13 0.45
N LYS A 240 9.78 -40.52 0.42
CA LYS A 240 10.48 -41.11 1.57
C LYS A 240 10.90 -40.08 2.64
N ARG A 241 10.70 -38.77 2.38
CA ARG A 241 11.13 -37.65 3.23
C ARG A 241 12.60 -37.70 3.66
N ALA A 242 13.45 -38.33 2.85
CA ALA A 242 14.84 -38.63 3.20
C ALA A 242 15.82 -37.52 2.78
N GLY A 243 15.44 -36.64 1.85
CA GLY A 243 16.29 -35.53 1.43
C GLY A 243 16.46 -34.49 2.54
N GLN A 244 17.64 -33.89 2.67
CA GLN A 244 17.91 -32.80 3.63
C GLN A 244 17.84 -31.40 2.99
N LYS A 245 17.85 -31.30 1.66
CA LYS A 245 17.80 -30.04 0.90
C LYS A 245 16.36 -29.55 0.67
N ASN A 246 15.51 -29.61 1.69
CA ASN A 246 14.10 -29.18 1.62
C ASN A 246 13.76 -28.16 2.70
N VAL A 247 12.61 -27.49 2.57
CA VAL A 247 12.18 -26.43 3.49
C VAL A 247 12.03 -26.96 4.91
N PHE A 248 11.35 -28.10 5.09
CA PHE A 248 11.10 -28.67 6.41
C PHE A 248 12.41 -28.92 7.19
N HIS A 249 13.38 -29.57 6.56
CA HIS A 249 14.65 -29.91 7.19
C HIS A 249 15.51 -28.66 7.45
N ARG A 250 15.55 -27.71 6.50
CA ARG A 250 16.26 -26.44 6.70
C ARG A 250 15.63 -25.60 7.81
N LEU A 251 14.30 -25.56 7.88
CA LEU A 251 13.57 -24.87 8.95
C LEU A 251 13.85 -25.51 10.31
N LYS A 252 13.74 -26.85 10.41
CA LYS A 252 14.07 -27.61 11.62
C LYS A 252 15.46 -27.26 12.15
N ASN A 253 16.45 -27.25 11.25
CA ASN A 253 17.84 -26.89 11.59
C ASN A 253 17.96 -25.41 12.01
N SER A 254 17.27 -24.50 11.31
CA SER A 254 17.28 -23.07 11.63
C SER A 254 16.63 -22.74 12.98
N LEU A 255 15.62 -23.51 13.40
CA LEU A 255 14.95 -23.34 14.69
C LEU A 255 15.71 -24.04 15.83
N GLY A 256 16.66 -24.93 15.52
CA GLY A 256 17.44 -25.66 16.53
C GLY A 256 16.60 -26.60 17.40
N ARG A 257 15.43 -27.06 16.93
CA ARG A 257 14.49 -27.88 17.70
C ARG A 257 13.73 -28.87 16.84
N GLU A 258 13.16 -29.88 17.48
CA GLU A 258 12.20 -30.80 16.87
C GLU A 258 10.90 -30.07 16.49
N ILE A 259 10.44 -30.29 15.25
CA ILE A 259 9.16 -29.84 14.70
C ILE A 259 8.55 -30.94 13.82
N ASN A 260 7.23 -30.96 13.71
CA ASN A 260 6.51 -31.93 12.89
C ASN A 260 6.35 -31.45 11.44
N GLY A 261 6.50 -32.36 10.47
CA GLY A 261 6.27 -32.06 9.06
C GLY A 261 4.93 -32.62 8.58
N ILE A 262 3.99 -31.75 8.22
CA ILE A 262 2.63 -32.14 7.84
C ILE A 262 2.42 -31.91 6.34
N GLY A 263 2.04 -32.97 5.62
CA GLY A 263 1.74 -32.88 4.19
C GLY A 263 0.31 -32.39 3.94
N ARG A 264 0.09 -31.61 2.89
CA ARG A 264 -1.24 -31.07 2.56
C ARG A 264 -2.21 -32.18 2.08
N GLY A 265 -3.22 -32.47 2.90
CA GLY A 265 -4.24 -33.49 2.60
C GLY A 265 -5.02 -33.27 1.30
N THR A 266 -5.36 -32.02 0.97
CA THR A 266 -6.09 -31.72 -0.28
C THR A 266 -5.29 -32.07 -1.53
N HIS A 267 -3.96 -31.94 -1.48
CA HIS A 267 -3.09 -32.33 -2.59
C HIS A 267 -2.99 -33.85 -2.72
N ILE A 268 -3.06 -34.58 -1.61
CA ILE A 268 -3.13 -36.05 -1.62
C ILE A 268 -4.43 -36.49 -2.28
N VAL A 269 -5.58 -35.94 -1.86
CA VAL A 269 -6.88 -36.26 -2.45
C VAL A 269 -6.93 -35.91 -3.94
N HIS A 270 -6.43 -34.72 -4.32
CA HIS A 270 -6.35 -34.31 -5.73
C HIS A 270 -5.52 -35.27 -6.57
N ASN A 271 -4.34 -35.67 -6.07
CA ASN A 271 -3.49 -36.65 -6.75
C ASN A 271 -4.19 -38.01 -6.87
N CYS A 272 -4.83 -38.50 -5.82
CA CYS A 272 -5.58 -39.76 -5.84
C CYS A 272 -6.72 -39.72 -6.86
N ALA A 273 -7.46 -38.62 -6.95
CA ALA A 273 -8.55 -38.46 -7.94
C ALA A 273 -8.02 -38.45 -9.38
N ASN A 274 -6.82 -37.91 -9.60
CA ASN A 274 -6.20 -37.84 -10.92
C ASN A 274 -5.43 -39.12 -11.31
N CYS A 275 -5.09 -40.00 -10.36
CA CYS A 275 -4.43 -41.28 -10.64
C CYS A 275 -5.35 -42.32 -11.31
N ASN A 276 -6.67 -42.08 -11.37
CA ASN A 276 -7.65 -42.96 -12.04
C ASN A 276 -7.93 -42.54 -13.50
N ARG A 277 -7.02 -41.80 -14.14
CA ARG A 277 -7.01 -41.52 -15.58
C ARG A 277 -5.69 -41.95 -16.19
#